data_AF-A0A222EPM5-F1
#
_entry.id   AF-A0A222EPM5-F1
#
_cell.length_a   1.000
_cell.length_b   1.000
_cell.length_c   1.000
_cell.angle_alpha   90.00
_cell.angle_beta   90.00
_cell.angle_gamma   90.00
#
_symmetry.space_group_name_H-M   'P 1'
#
loop_
_entity.id
_entity.type
_entity.pdbx_description
1 polymer ?
#
loop_
_entity_poly.entity_id
_entity_poly.type
_entity_poly.pdbx_seq_one_letter_code
_entity_poly.pdbx_strand_id
1 'polypeptide(L)'
;MKKILLLISSFMSFLFPTIITSYVSSCQSYLTYLPDLTYNNSDGEFEVTNYLTSNDVVLSENFVDNSFELPLSITKDGKLSKDYLDVENYIENNEMGKFIYQGFEGNQILSSIEVDENAFSNKLINIFAELRQLKYNVDSENYTGYTYIISLKGFKNDSVYTLFVYRVDLSSYYEGSIKVFKTQNTKVYKKAVHIRLQKQ
;
A
#
# COMPACT_ATOMS: atom_id res chain seq x y z
N MET A 1 28.11 71.10 45.01
CA MET A 1 29.39 70.52 45.48
C MET A 1 29.51 69.13 44.83
N LYS A 2 30.36 69.01 43.79
CA LYS A 2 31.60 68.21 43.77
C LYS A 2 31.38 66.73 44.18
N LYS A 3 31.30 65.83 43.19
CA LYS A 3 32.33 64.86 42.73
C LYS A 3 32.40 63.64 43.67
N ILE A 4 32.25 62.41 43.17
CA ILE A 4 33.31 61.53 42.63
C ILE A 4 32.58 60.30 42.01
N LEU A 5 32.69 60.02 40.69
CA LEU A 5 33.70 59.19 39.99
C LEU A 5 33.69 57.69 40.41
N LEU A 6 33.19 56.77 39.54
CA LEU A 6 33.92 55.92 38.54
C LEU A 6 34.35 54.57 39.20
N LEU A 7 33.92 53.37 38.76
CA LEU A 7 34.45 52.56 37.64
C LEU A 7 33.53 51.33 37.38
N ILE A 8 33.10 51.05 36.15
CA ILE A 8 33.66 50.10 35.15
C ILE A 8 33.53 48.60 35.50
N SER A 9 32.67 47.91 34.75
CA SER A 9 32.99 46.70 33.97
C SER A 9 31.70 46.24 33.24
N SER A 10 31.48 46.63 31.99
CA SER A 10 31.76 45.81 30.80
C SER A 10 31.23 44.37 30.89
N PHE A 11 30.10 44.09 30.24
CA PHE A 11 29.93 42.90 29.39
C PHE A 11 28.82 43.19 28.38
N MET A 12 29.24 43.64 27.21
CA MET A 12 28.45 43.60 25.99
C MET A 12 28.35 42.13 25.58
N SER A 13 27.29 41.44 25.97
CA SER A 13 26.93 40.17 25.34
C SER A 13 26.31 40.50 23.98
N PHE A 14 27.14 40.41 22.94
CA PHE A 14 26.71 40.35 21.56
C PHE A 14 25.62 39.27 21.42
N LEU A 15 24.43 39.69 21.04
CA LEU A 15 23.39 38.79 20.55
C LEU A 15 23.87 38.26 19.20
N PHE A 16 24.52 37.11 19.20
CA PHE A 16 24.68 36.33 17.98
C PHE A 16 23.29 35.85 17.57
N PRO A 17 22.83 36.09 16.33
CA PRO A 17 21.67 35.40 15.82
C PRO A 17 22.01 33.91 15.79
N THR A 18 21.32 33.12 16.61
CA THR A 18 21.27 31.68 16.45
C THR A 18 20.63 31.42 15.09
N ILE A 19 21.48 31.24 14.08
CA ILE A 19 21.09 30.57 12.85
C ILE A 19 20.74 29.16 13.30
N ILE A 20 19.47 28.92 13.59
CA ILE A 20 18.93 27.57 13.59
C ILE A 20 19.02 27.16 12.12
N THR A 21 20.15 26.57 11.74
CA THR A 21 20.21 25.70 10.59
C THR A 21 19.29 24.55 10.95
N SER A 22 18.01 24.67 10.58
CA SER A 22 17.22 23.50 10.34
C SER A 22 18.03 22.68 9.35
N TYR A 23 18.64 21.61 9.84
CA TYR A 23 18.93 20.48 9.00
C TYR A 23 17.57 20.08 8.45
N VAL A 24 17.24 20.62 7.27
CA VAL A 24 16.44 19.87 6.33
C VAL A 24 17.32 18.66 6.05
N SER A 25 17.15 17.64 6.90
CA SER A 25 17.51 16.28 6.56
C SER A 25 16.74 16.06 5.27
N SER A 26 17.43 16.28 4.15
CA SER A 26 16.99 15.74 2.89
C SER A 26 16.72 14.28 3.20
N CYS A 27 15.44 13.91 3.28
CA CYS A 27 15.04 12.54 3.14
C CYS A 27 15.68 12.13 1.83
N GLN A 28 16.85 11.51 1.94
CA GLN A 28 17.44 10.75 0.87
C GLN A 28 16.33 9.76 0.58
N SER A 29 15.61 9.99 -0.52
CA SER A 29 14.70 9.01 -1.05
C SER A 29 15.59 7.81 -1.29
N TYR A 30 15.62 6.90 -0.32
CA TYR A 30 15.96 5.54 -0.59
C TYR A 30 15.01 5.22 -1.75
N LEU A 31 15.59 5.13 -2.95
CA LEU A 31 14.99 4.36 -4.01
C LEU A 31 14.85 2.98 -3.40
N THR A 32 13.75 2.76 -2.68
CA THR A 32 13.40 1.49 -2.10
C THR A 32 13.26 0.61 -3.31
N TYR A 33 14.31 -0.15 -3.61
CA TYR A 33 14.29 -1.15 -4.65
C TYR A 33 13.11 -2.04 -4.32
N LEU A 34 12.05 -1.91 -5.11
CA LEU A 34 10.86 -2.70 -4.91
C LEU A 34 11.09 -4.03 -5.64
N PRO A 35 11.24 -5.14 -4.89
CA PRO A 35 11.52 -6.42 -5.50
C PRO A 35 10.37 -6.87 -6.40
N ASP A 36 10.71 -7.47 -7.53
CA ASP A 36 9.75 -8.16 -8.38
C ASP A 36 9.40 -9.52 -7.77
N LEU A 37 8.13 -9.93 -7.85
CA LEU A 37 7.73 -11.32 -7.57
C LEU A 37 8.37 -12.24 -8.61
N THR A 38 8.87 -13.38 -8.16
CA THR A 38 9.43 -14.42 -9.02
C THR A 38 8.46 -15.58 -9.19
N TYR A 39 8.37 -16.09 -10.42
CA TYR A 39 7.53 -17.26 -10.68
C TYR A 39 8.17 -18.50 -10.08
N ASN A 40 7.35 -19.40 -9.53
CA ASN A 40 7.78 -20.75 -9.25
C ASN A 40 8.06 -21.52 -10.55
N ASN A 41 8.96 -22.50 -10.48
CA ASN A 41 9.65 -23.09 -11.64
C ASN A 41 8.75 -23.56 -12.81
N SER A 42 7.49 -23.91 -12.57
CA SER A 42 6.56 -24.36 -13.61
C SER A 42 5.54 -23.31 -14.04
N ASP A 43 5.46 -22.18 -13.33
CA ASP A 43 4.45 -21.15 -13.54
C ASP A 43 5.04 -19.94 -14.28
N GLY A 44 4.17 -19.10 -14.82
CA GLY A 44 4.53 -17.91 -15.56
C GLY A 44 3.35 -16.96 -15.76
N GLU A 45 3.50 -16.08 -16.75
CA GLU A 45 2.50 -15.05 -17.07
C GLU A 45 1.14 -15.64 -17.46
N PHE A 46 1.14 -16.84 -18.06
CA PHE A 46 -0.08 -17.55 -18.45
C PHE A 46 -0.86 -18.00 -17.21
N GLU A 47 -0.20 -18.62 -16.24
CA GLU A 47 -0.82 -19.16 -15.03
C GLU A 47 -1.44 -18.04 -14.19
N VAL A 48 -0.76 -16.90 -14.05
CA VAL A 48 -1.33 -15.72 -13.39
C VAL A 48 -2.55 -15.20 -14.14
N THR A 49 -2.43 -15.02 -15.45
CA THR A 49 -3.52 -14.47 -16.27
C THR A 49 -4.73 -15.38 -16.24
N ASN A 50 -4.54 -16.68 -16.50
CA ASN A 50 -5.58 -17.70 -16.47
C ASN A 50 -6.28 -17.74 -15.10
N TYR A 51 -5.49 -17.63 -14.03
CA TYR A 51 -6.01 -17.61 -12.68
C TYR A 51 -6.87 -16.38 -12.39
N LEU A 52 -6.39 -15.18 -12.70
CA LEU A 52 -7.11 -13.93 -12.44
C LEU A 52 -8.35 -13.75 -13.35
N THR A 53 -8.42 -14.47 -14.47
CA THR A 53 -9.62 -14.55 -15.32
C THR A 53 -10.59 -15.67 -14.91
N SER A 54 -10.23 -16.53 -13.95
CA SER A 54 -11.08 -17.64 -13.54
C SER A 54 -12.27 -17.17 -12.71
N ASN A 55 -13.40 -17.86 -12.88
CA ASN A 55 -14.59 -17.69 -12.04
C ASN A 55 -14.39 -18.21 -10.61
N ASP A 56 -13.31 -18.96 -10.36
CA ASP A 56 -12.98 -19.52 -9.04
C ASP A 56 -12.41 -18.47 -8.07
N VAL A 57 -12.16 -17.25 -8.55
CA VAL A 57 -11.71 -16.16 -7.69
C VAL A 57 -12.89 -15.59 -6.92
N VAL A 58 -12.92 -15.87 -5.62
CA VAL A 58 -13.79 -15.18 -4.66
C VAL A 58 -13.03 -13.98 -4.10
N LEU A 59 -13.45 -12.79 -4.52
CA LEU A 59 -12.92 -11.54 -3.96
C LEU A 59 -13.44 -11.38 -2.54
N SER A 60 -12.58 -10.94 -1.62
CA SER A 60 -13.01 -10.58 -0.27
C SER A 60 -13.98 -9.40 -0.37
N GLU A 61 -15.16 -9.55 0.23
CA GLU A 61 -16.15 -8.49 0.42
C GLU A 61 -15.56 -7.41 1.34
N ASN A 62 -14.68 -6.53 0.85
CA ASN A 62 -14.30 -5.37 1.64
C ASN A 62 -13.85 -4.16 0.81
N PHE A 63 -14.57 -3.09 1.13
CA PHE A 63 -14.47 -1.67 0.82
C PHE A 63 -14.88 -1.18 -0.58
N VAL A 64 -16.03 -0.52 -0.53
CA VAL A 64 -16.66 0.38 -1.49
C VAL A 64 -17.29 -0.33 -2.68
N ASP A 65 -18.62 -0.24 -2.71
CA ASP A 65 -19.50 -0.49 -3.86
C ASP A 65 -18.74 -0.33 -5.18
N ASN A 66 -18.66 -1.42 -5.94
CA ASN A 66 -18.89 -1.44 -7.39
C ASN A 66 -18.69 -2.86 -7.90
N SER A 67 -19.81 -3.52 -8.24
CA SER A 67 -19.94 -4.68 -9.14
C SER A 67 -18.61 -5.29 -9.61
N PHE A 68 -18.05 -6.22 -8.81
CA PHE A 68 -16.81 -6.88 -9.17
C PHE A 68 -17.06 -7.94 -10.26
N GLU A 69 -17.19 -7.49 -11.51
CA GLU A 69 -17.03 -8.35 -12.68
C GLU A 69 -15.56 -8.78 -12.76
N LEU A 70 -15.24 -9.98 -12.28
CA LEU A 70 -13.97 -10.71 -12.33
C LEU A 70 -12.68 -9.91 -11.96
N PRO A 71 -11.67 -10.55 -11.35
CA PRO A 71 -10.45 -9.85 -10.93
C PRO A 71 -9.68 -9.26 -12.12
N LEU A 72 -9.68 -9.98 -13.24
CA LEU A 72 -9.08 -9.56 -14.51
C LEU A 72 -10.06 -9.85 -15.65
N SER A 73 -10.33 -8.83 -16.47
CA SER A 73 -11.17 -8.95 -17.66
C SER A 73 -10.34 -8.60 -18.89
N ILE A 74 -10.28 -9.55 -19.82
CA ILE A 74 -9.47 -9.45 -21.04
C ILE A 74 -10.32 -9.61 -22.30
N THR A 75 -9.95 -8.90 -23.35
CA THR A 75 -10.51 -9.03 -24.68
C THR A 75 -9.94 -10.26 -25.39
N LYS A 76 -10.62 -10.71 -26.45
CA LYS A 76 -10.18 -11.87 -27.26
C LYS A 76 -8.80 -11.69 -27.90
N ASP A 77 -8.34 -10.45 -28.08
CA ASP A 77 -7.02 -10.13 -28.62
C ASP A 77 -5.92 -9.96 -27.54
N GLY A 78 -6.21 -10.35 -26.29
CA GLY A 78 -5.20 -10.38 -25.22
C GLY A 78 -4.86 -9.00 -24.67
N LYS A 79 -5.88 -8.17 -24.46
CA LYS A 79 -5.75 -6.84 -23.84
C LYS A 79 -6.73 -6.66 -22.69
N LEU A 80 -6.47 -5.71 -21.81
CA LEU A 80 -7.41 -5.33 -20.75
C LEU A 80 -8.70 -4.75 -21.34
N SER A 81 -9.86 -5.22 -20.88
CA SER A 81 -11.17 -4.74 -21.34
C SER A 81 -11.61 -3.43 -20.67
N LYS A 82 -11.04 -3.12 -19.51
CA LYS A 82 -11.32 -1.95 -18.66
C LYS A 82 -10.05 -1.44 -17.99
N ASP A 83 -10.14 -0.23 -17.44
CA ASP A 83 -9.08 0.36 -16.62
C ASP A 83 -9.09 -0.22 -15.20
N TYR A 84 -7.90 -0.32 -14.63
CA TYR A 84 -7.66 -0.68 -13.23
C TYR A 84 -6.88 0.48 -12.59
N LEU A 85 -7.63 1.42 -12.04
CA LEU A 85 -7.14 2.73 -11.60
C LEU A 85 -6.67 2.69 -10.14
N ASP A 86 -5.97 3.74 -9.73
CA ASP A 86 -5.51 3.88 -8.35
C ASP A 86 -6.69 4.14 -7.40
N VAL A 87 -6.61 3.58 -6.20
CA VAL A 87 -7.51 3.90 -5.09
C VAL A 87 -6.97 5.13 -4.38
N GLU A 88 -7.77 6.19 -4.33
CA GLU A 88 -7.39 7.43 -3.65
C GLU A 88 -7.48 7.31 -2.12
N ASN A 89 -6.78 8.20 -1.42
CA ASN A 89 -6.97 8.33 0.03
C ASN A 89 -8.43 8.72 0.30
N TYR A 90 -9.06 8.09 1.29
CA TYR A 90 -10.42 8.46 1.69
C TYR A 90 -10.57 8.49 3.20
N ILE A 91 -11.51 9.32 3.65
CA ILE A 91 -11.85 9.47 5.06
C ILE A 91 -13.31 9.11 5.22
N GLU A 92 -13.61 8.21 6.14
CA GLU A 92 -14.95 7.79 6.50
C GLU A 92 -15.19 8.14 7.98
N ASN A 93 -16.36 8.65 8.31
CA ASN A 93 -16.75 8.89 9.70
C ASN A 93 -18.04 8.12 9.98
N ASN A 94 -18.04 7.35 11.06
CA ASN A 94 -19.22 6.60 11.51
C ASN A 94 -19.30 6.60 13.04
N GLU A 95 -20.25 5.84 13.60
CA GLU A 95 -20.49 5.79 15.05
C GLU A 95 -19.27 5.28 15.86
N MET A 96 -18.38 4.50 15.23
CA MET A 96 -17.17 3.98 15.87
C MET A 96 -16.04 5.02 15.93
N GLY A 97 -16.05 6.01 15.04
CA GLY A 97 -15.03 7.06 14.98
C GLY A 97 -14.69 7.50 13.56
N LYS A 98 -13.45 7.98 13.39
CA LYS A 98 -12.91 8.49 12.11
C LYS A 98 -11.94 7.48 11.53
N PHE A 99 -12.18 7.02 10.31
CA PHE A 99 -11.29 6.15 9.56
C PHE A 99 -10.55 6.95 8.49
N ILE A 100 -9.24 6.81 8.45
CA ILE A 100 -8.34 7.44 7.49
C ILE A 100 -7.67 6.32 6.71
N TYR A 101 -8.10 6.13 5.47
CA TYR A 101 -7.56 5.10 4.61
C TYR A 101 -6.55 5.71 3.65
N GLN A 102 -5.33 5.20 3.69
CA GLN A 102 -4.36 5.49 2.65
C GLN A 102 -4.76 4.75 1.36
N GLY A 103 -4.66 5.44 0.24
CA GLY A 103 -4.82 4.88 -1.09
C GLY A 103 -3.65 4.01 -1.52
N PHE A 104 -3.79 3.36 -2.67
CA PHE A 104 -2.78 2.49 -3.26
C PHE A 104 -2.97 2.42 -4.78
N GLU A 105 -1.92 2.01 -5.49
CA GLU A 105 -1.98 1.91 -6.95
C GLU A 105 -2.77 0.68 -7.40
N GLY A 106 -3.63 0.85 -8.40
CA GLY A 106 -4.51 -0.19 -8.92
C GLY A 106 -5.70 -0.55 -8.03
N ASN A 107 -6.62 -1.35 -8.58
CA ASN A 107 -7.79 -1.83 -7.86
C ASN A 107 -7.40 -3.01 -6.94
N GLN A 108 -7.97 -3.06 -5.74
CA GLN A 108 -7.77 -4.18 -4.83
C GLN A 108 -8.35 -5.46 -5.43
N ILE A 109 -7.58 -6.55 -5.34
CA ILE A 109 -8.03 -7.90 -5.69
C ILE A 109 -7.96 -8.84 -4.49
N LEU A 110 -7.14 -8.55 -3.47
CA LEU A 110 -7.02 -9.33 -2.24
C LEU A 110 -6.75 -8.44 -1.03
N SER A 111 -7.35 -8.76 0.12
CA SER A 111 -7.14 -8.03 1.40
C SER A 111 -6.37 -8.81 2.48
N SER A 112 -6.23 -10.13 2.33
CA SER A 112 -5.32 -10.94 3.17
C SER A 112 -4.74 -12.13 2.40
N ILE A 113 -3.41 -12.25 2.43
CA ILE A 113 -2.64 -13.29 1.73
C ILE A 113 -2.59 -14.59 2.55
N GLU A 114 -2.81 -14.53 3.86
CA GLU A 114 -2.91 -15.71 4.71
C GLU A 114 -4.30 -15.73 5.36
N VAL A 115 -5.18 -16.52 4.78
CA VAL A 115 -6.35 -17.04 5.48
C VAL A 115 -6.29 -18.52 5.21
N ASP A 116 -5.99 -19.31 6.24
CA ASP A 116 -6.16 -20.77 6.16
C ASP A 116 -7.58 -21.02 5.60
N GLU A 117 -7.69 -21.85 4.56
CA GLU A 117 -8.91 -22.12 3.78
C GLU A 117 -9.29 -21.13 2.67
N ASN A 118 -8.58 -20.01 2.47
CA ASN A 118 -8.84 -19.14 1.31
C ASN A 118 -8.17 -19.68 0.04
N ALA A 119 -8.97 -20.34 -0.80
CA ALA A 119 -8.55 -20.87 -2.10
C ALA A 119 -7.94 -19.78 -3.01
N PHE A 120 -8.31 -18.51 -2.83
CA PHE A 120 -7.79 -17.42 -3.61
C PHE A 120 -6.31 -17.13 -3.31
N SER A 121 -5.98 -16.95 -2.02
CA SER A 121 -4.61 -16.68 -1.61
C SER A 121 -3.67 -17.87 -1.88
N ASN A 122 -4.16 -19.10 -1.72
CA ASN A 122 -3.37 -20.33 -1.94
C ASN A 122 -2.86 -20.51 -3.37
N LYS A 123 -3.61 -20.09 -4.39
CA LYS A 123 -3.19 -20.22 -5.80
C LYS A 123 -2.12 -19.19 -6.17
N LEU A 124 -2.28 -17.93 -5.76
CA LEU A 124 -1.22 -16.92 -5.95
C LEU A 124 0.05 -17.27 -5.18
N ILE A 125 -0.08 -17.79 -3.96
CA ILE A 125 1.03 -18.34 -3.17
C ILE A 125 1.80 -19.45 -3.92
N ASN A 126 1.10 -20.27 -4.70
CA ASN A 126 1.74 -21.31 -5.49
C ASN A 126 2.42 -20.76 -6.74
N ILE A 127 1.96 -19.65 -7.30
CA ILE A 127 2.62 -19.01 -8.44
C ILE A 127 3.85 -18.19 -7.99
N PHE A 128 3.76 -17.54 -6.82
CA PHE A 128 4.79 -16.65 -6.28
C PHE A 128 5.19 -17.10 -4.86
N ALA A 129 6.32 -17.79 -4.72
CA ALA A 129 6.75 -18.36 -3.43
C ALA A 129 6.99 -17.32 -2.33
N GLU A 130 7.34 -16.08 -2.69
CA GLU A 130 7.56 -14.99 -1.74
C GLU A 130 6.32 -14.69 -0.90
N LEU A 131 5.12 -14.93 -1.44
CA LEU A 131 3.87 -14.70 -0.74
C LEU A 131 3.68 -15.62 0.47
N ARG A 132 4.33 -16.79 0.51
CA ARG A 132 4.32 -17.71 1.68
C ARG A 132 5.01 -17.15 2.91
N GLN A 133 5.82 -16.12 2.72
CA GLN A 133 6.58 -15.51 3.82
C GLN A 133 5.81 -14.33 4.43
N LEU A 134 4.68 -13.94 3.84
CA LEU A 134 3.89 -12.78 4.24
C LEU A 134 2.87 -13.16 5.30
N LYS A 135 3.33 -13.13 6.56
CA LYS A 135 2.49 -13.38 7.73
C LYS A 135 1.73 -12.14 8.15
N TYR A 136 0.46 -12.25 8.46
CA TYR A 136 -0.31 -11.12 9.03
C TYR A 136 -0.35 -11.19 10.56
N ASN A 137 -0.64 -10.05 11.19
CA ASN A 137 -0.96 -10.00 12.60
C ASN A 137 -1.96 -8.86 12.80
N VAL A 138 -3.25 -9.17 12.80
CA VAL A 138 -4.32 -8.18 12.94
C VAL A 138 -5.03 -8.41 14.26
N ASP A 139 -5.08 -7.35 15.07
CA ASP A 139 -6.02 -7.23 16.18
C ASP A 139 -7.20 -6.37 15.70
N SER A 140 -8.27 -7.04 15.31
CA SER A 140 -9.47 -6.40 14.77
C SER A 140 -10.22 -5.56 15.82
N GLU A 141 -10.15 -5.93 17.11
CA GLU A 141 -10.82 -5.20 18.19
C GLU A 141 -10.17 -3.84 18.42
N ASN A 142 -8.82 -3.80 18.36
CA ASN A 142 -8.06 -2.58 18.53
C ASN A 142 -7.74 -1.86 17.22
N TYR A 143 -8.00 -2.50 16.06
CA TYR A 143 -7.59 -2.02 14.75
C TYR A 143 -6.08 -1.73 14.71
N THR A 144 -5.29 -2.72 15.09
CA THR A 144 -3.83 -2.60 15.13
C THR A 144 -3.15 -3.79 14.47
N GLY A 145 -1.88 -3.60 14.12
CA GLY A 145 -1.05 -4.64 13.53
C GLY A 145 -0.88 -4.44 12.02
N TYR A 146 -0.85 -5.51 11.24
CA TYR A 146 -0.63 -5.42 9.80
C TYR A 146 -1.25 -6.60 9.02
N THR A 147 -1.67 -6.31 7.79
CA THR A 147 -2.15 -7.28 6.79
C THR A 147 -1.50 -7.00 5.43
N TYR A 148 -1.90 -7.73 4.39
CA TYR A 148 -1.41 -7.52 3.03
C TYR A 148 -2.53 -7.41 2.00
N ILE A 149 -2.42 -6.40 1.15
CA ILE A 149 -3.28 -6.21 -0.01
C ILE A 149 -2.52 -6.63 -1.28
N ILE A 150 -3.21 -7.30 -2.19
CA ILE A 150 -2.78 -7.38 -3.59
C ILE A 150 -3.68 -6.49 -4.42
N SER A 151 -3.09 -5.66 -5.27
CA SER A 151 -3.81 -4.83 -6.23
C SER A 151 -3.33 -5.08 -7.66
N LEU A 152 -4.16 -4.67 -8.61
CA LEU A 152 -3.90 -4.77 -10.05
C LEU A 152 -4.02 -3.39 -10.68
N LYS A 153 -3.01 -2.97 -11.45
CA LYS A 153 -3.00 -1.72 -12.23
C LYS A 153 -2.77 -2.01 -13.71
N GLY A 154 -3.50 -1.30 -14.57
CA GLY A 154 -3.35 -1.36 -16.02
C GLY A 154 -4.44 -0.56 -16.71
N PHE A 155 -4.22 -0.22 -17.98
CA PHE A 155 -5.16 0.59 -18.75
C PHE A 155 -5.85 -0.25 -19.82
N LYS A 156 -7.09 0.10 -20.12
CA LYS A 156 -7.86 -0.51 -21.19
C LYS A 156 -7.06 -0.52 -22.49
N ASN A 157 -7.10 -1.65 -23.18
CA ASN A 157 -6.34 -1.97 -24.39
C ASN A 157 -4.85 -2.25 -24.20
N ASP A 158 -4.30 -2.20 -22.98
CA ASP A 158 -2.93 -2.64 -22.73
C ASP A 158 -2.85 -4.17 -22.71
N SER A 159 -1.73 -4.71 -23.21
CA SER A 159 -1.39 -6.14 -23.11
C SER A 159 -0.55 -6.46 -21.87
N VAL A 160 -0.42 -5.52 -20.94
CA VAL A 160 0.36 -5.67 -19.70
C VAL A 160 -0.42 -5.08 -18.54
N TYR A 161 -0.43 -5.78 -17.41
CA TYR A 161 -0.86 -5.24 -16.12
C TYR A 161 0.24 -5.43 -15.09
N THR A 162 0.18 -4.66 -14.01
CA THR A 162 1.09 -4.78 -12.88
C THR A 162 0.33 -5.22 -11.64
N LEU A 163 0.78 -6.31 -11.04
CA LEU A 163 0.39 -6.68 -9.68
C LEU A 163 1.27 -5.94 -8.69
N PHE A 164 0.67 -5.45 -7.62
CA PHE A 164 1.39 -4.91 -6.47
C PHE A 164 0.99 -5.66 -5.22
N VAL A 165 1.94 -5.87 -4.34
CA VAL A 165 1.69 -6.36 -2.99
C VAL A 165 2.00 -5.22 -2.03
N TYR A 166 1.06 -4.89 -1.17
CA TYR A 166 1.19 -3.89 -0.13
C TYR A 166 1.15 -4.56 1.22
N ARG A 167 2.04 -4.17 2.13
CA ARG A 167 1.81 -4.28 3.56
C ARG A 167 0.91 -3.13 3.98
N VAL A 168 -0.15 -3.44 4.71
CA VAL A 168 -1.09 -2.47 5.27
C VAL A 168 -0.91 -2.48 6.78
N ASP A 169 -0.33 -1.42 7.31
CA ASP A 169 -0.21 -1.22 8.75
C ASP A 169 -1.49 -0.56 9.28
N LEU A 170 -2.07 -1.16 10.31
CA LEU A 170 -3.27 -0.72 10.99
C LEU A 170 -2.87 -0.07 12.32
N SER A 171 -3.47 1.08 12.61
CA SER A 171 -3.28 1.77 13.88
C SER A 171 -4.55 2.46 14.32
N SER A 172 -4.74 2.56 15.64
CA SER A 172 -5.76 3.42 16.21
C SER A 172 -5.20 4.30 17.32
N TYR A 173 -5.74 5.50 17.46
CA TYR A 173 -5.37 6.47 18.48
C TYR A 173 -6.56 7.40 18.78
N TYR A 174 -6.47 8.18 19.86
CA TYR A 174 -7.49 9.18 20.19
C TYR A 174 -7.04 10.57 19.75
N GLU A 175 -7.92 11.28 19.04
CA GLU A 175 -7.79 12.72 18.76
C GLU A 175 -8.90 13.43 19.55
N GLY A 176 -8.57 13.87 20.77
CA GLY A 176 -9.57 14.31 21.74
C GLY A 176 -10.46 13.15 22.19
N SER A 177 -11.78 13.28 22.01
CA SER A 177 -12.76 12.23 22.33
C SER A 177 -13.04 11.28 21.16
N ILE A 178 -12.45 11.49 19.99
CA ILE A 178 -12.70 10.71 18.78
C ILE A 178 -11.64 9.61 18.68
N LYS A 179 -12.07 8.35 18.53
CA LYS A 179 -11.18 7.26 18.13
C LYS A 179 -10.91 7.38 16.63
N VAL A 180 -9.64 7.46 16.27
CA VAL A 180 -9.16 7.52 14.89
C VAL A 180 -8.55 6.18 14.52
N PHE A 181 -8.97 5.64 13.40
CA PHE A 181 -8.46 4.42 12.79
C PHE A 181 -7.71 4.82 11.52
N LYS A 182 -6.50 4.30 11.33
CA LYS A 182 -5.65 4.71 10.22
C LYS A 182 -4.97 3.51 9.57
N THR A 183 -5.01 3.46 8.24
CA THR A 183 -4.18 2.57 7.44
C THR A 183 -2.96 3.29 6.90
N GLN A 184 -1.84 2.57 6.81
CA GLN A 184 -0.66 3.01 6.09
C GLN A 184 -0.17 1.88 5.17
N ASN A 185 -0.10 2.16 3.88
CA ASN A 185 0.25 1.19 2.84
C ASN A 185 1.71 1.35 2.45
N THR A 186 2.45 0.24 2.49
CA THR A 186 3.83 0.16 2.01
C THR A 186 3.90 -0.89 0.93
N LYS A 187 4.29 -0.50 -0.29
CA LYS A 187 4.49 -1.45 -1.39
C LYS A 187 5.69 -2.34 -1.07
N VAL A 188 5.50 -3.66 -1.07
CA VAL A 188 6.53 -4.66 -0.72
C VAL A 188 6.99 -5.49 -1.91
N TYR A 189 6.11 -5.76 -2.88
CA TYR A 189 6.48 -6.40 -4.14
C TYR A 189 5.72 -5.81 -5.33
N LYS A 190 6.20 -6.08 -6.54
CA LYS A 190 5.47 -5.86 -7.78
C LYS A 190 5.66 -7.00 -8.78
N LYS A 191 4.82 -7.07 -9.80
CA LYS A 191 5.06 -7.92 -10.97
C LYS A 191 4.37 -7.36 -12.20
N ALA A 192 5.13 -6.98 -13.21
CA ALA A 192 4.56 -6.76 -14.53
C ALA A 192 4.26 -8.12 -15.18
N VAL A 193 3.06 -8.29 -15.72
CA VAL A 193 2.58 -9.52 -16.36
C VAL A 193 2.09 -9.19 -17.76
N HIS A 194 2.72 -9.78 -18.78
CA HIS A 194 2.21 -9.70 -20.15
C HIS A 194 1.05 -10.69 -20.32
N ILE A 195 -0.06 -10.22 -20.86
CA ILE A 195 -1.25 -11.04 -21.13
C ILE A 195 -0.88 -12.04 -22.22
N ARG A 196 -0.80 -13.32 -21.85
CA ARG A 196 -0.62 -14.43 -22.79
C ARG A 196 -1.89 -15.27 -22.83
N LEU A 197 -2.46 -15.40 -24.02
CA LEU A 197 -3.54 -16.34 -24.27
C LEU A 197 -2.95 -17.71 -24.60
N GLN A 198 -3.61 -18.78 -24.17
CA GLN A 198 -3.26 -20.13 -24.63
C GLN A 198 -3.46 -20.16 -26.15
N LYS A 199 -2.43 -20.54 -26.91
CA LYS A 199 -2.62 -20.85 -28.32
C LYS A 199 -3.50 -22.09 -28.39
N GLN A 200 -4.71 -21.93 -28.94
CA GLN A 200 -5.57 -23.04 -29.33
C GLN A 200 -4.95 -23.81 -30.49
#